data_AF-A0A3S0GDC1-F1
#
_entry.id   AF-A0A3S0GDC1-F1
#
_cell.length_a   1.000
_cell.length_b   1.000
_cell.length_c   1.000
_cell.angle_alpha   90.00
_cell.angle_beta   90.00
_cell.angle_gamma   90.00
#
_symmetry.space_group_name_H-M   'P 1'
#
loop_
_entity.id
_entity.type
_entity.pdbx_description
1 polymer ?
#
loop_
_entity_poly.entity_id
_entity_poly.type
_entity_poly.pdbx_seq_one_letter_code
_entity_poly.pdbx_strand_id
1 'polypeptide(L)'
;MLKEFKEFIMRGSVLDLAVGVVIGGAFTAIVDSIVKGLITPLVALPIKLLTGNKDGEIKGLSVAFKGVVFDFDAIISAIITFLITAIVVFLIVKAANTARNMLEKEEEEVVPEVDPTQEYLKEIRDLLAVQNQVAKTEETPTATQPSDEKNL
;
A
#
# COMPACT_ATOMS: atom_id res chain seq x y z
N MET A 1 -29.95 -15.77 -3.59
CA MET A 1 -29.68 -14.53 -2.85
C MET A 1 -28.80 -14.70 -1.61
N LEU A 2 -29.28 -15.24 -0.47
CA LEU A 2 -28.48 -15.35 0.77
C LEU A 2 -27.27 -16.30 0.66
N LYS A 3 -27.41 -17.41 -0.10
CA LYS A 3 -26.29 -18.31 -0.43
C LYS A 3 -25.26 -17.64 -1.33
N GLU A 4 -25.71 -17.03 -2.44
CA GLU A 4 -24.83 -16.28 -3.36
C GLU A 4 -24.11 -15.11 -2.66
N PHE A 5 -24.78 -14.42 -1.73
CA PHE A 5 -24.17 -13.36 -0.93
C PHE A 5 -23.10 -13.89 0.02
N LYS A 6 -23.36 -15.01 0.71
CA LYS A 6 -22.34 -15.68 1.53
C LYS A 6 -21.14 -16.09 0.68
N GLU A 7 -21.38 -16.66 -0.49
CA GLU A 7 -20.34 -17.11 -1.44
C GLU A 7 -19.55 -15.93 -2.03
N PHE A 8 -20.18 -14.76 -2.15
CA PHE A 8 -19.53 -13.51 -2.54
C PHE A 8 -18.63 -12.93 -1.45
N ILE A 9 -19.12 -12.84 -0.21
CA ILE A 9 -18.36 -12.32 0.95
C ILE A 9 -17.21 -13.27 1.33
N MET A 10 -17.38 -14.58 1.13
CA MET A 10 -16.34 -15.58 1.37
C MET A 10 -15.16 -15.50 0.38
N ARG A 11 -15.26 -14.68 -0.68
CA ARG A 11 -14.08 -14.34 -1.49
C ARG A 11 -13.19 -13.44 -0.62
N GLY A 12 -12.08 -13.98 -0.09
CA GLY A 12 -11.21 -13.29 0.87
C GLY A 12 -10.88 -11.84 0.49
N SER A 13 -10.63 -11.57 -0.79
CA SER A 13 -10.40 -10.22 -1.31
C SER A 13 -11.52 -9.20 -1.02
N VAL A 14 -12.79 -9.62 -0.96
CA VAL A 14 -13.94 -8.75 -0.66
C VAL A 14 -14.04 -8.49 0.84
N LEU A 15 -13.79 -9.52 1.65
CA LEU A 15 -13.81 -9.42 3.11
C LEU A 15 -12.70 -8.50 3.61
N ASP A 16 -11.49 -8.64 3.08
CA ASP A 16 -10.34 -7.79 3.42
C ASP A 16 -10.58 -6.33 3.02
N LEU A 17 -11.17 -6.10 1.83
CA LEU A 17 -11.58 -4.78 1.39
C LEU A 17 -12.63 -4.17 2.33
N ALA A 18 -13.66 -4.94 2.70
CA ALA A 18 -14.73 -4.46 3.57
C ALA A 18 -14.20 -4.11 4.97
N VAL A 19 -13.34 -4.95 5.54
CA VAL A 19 -12.68 -4.69 6.83
C VAL A 19 -11.81 -3.44 6.74
N GLY A 20 -11.02 -3.29 5.68
CA GLY A 20 -10.19 -2.11 5.45
C GLY A 20 -10.99 -0.80 5.40
N VAL A 21 -12.14 -0.80 4.72
CA VAL A 21 -13.02 0.38 4.64
C VAL A 21 -13.64 0.73 6.00
N VAL A 22 -14.11 -0.26 6.74
CA VAL A 22 -14.73 -0.04 8.07
C VAL A 22 -13.71 0.50 9.08
N ILE A 23 -12.51 -0.11 9.13
CA ILE A 23 -11.43 0.33 10.01
C ILE A 23 -10.94 1.73 9.59
N GLY A 24 -10.81 1.98 8.29
CA GLY A 24 -10.44 3.28 7.76
C GLY A 24 -11.40 4.37 8.19
N GLY A 25 -12.71 4.15 8.07
CA GLY A 25 -13.73 5.10 8.51
C GLY A 25 -13.70 5.37 10.02
N ALA A 26 -13.55 4.33 10.84
CA ALA A 26 -13.43 4.48 12.29
C ALA A 26 -12.17 5.27 12.69
N PHE A 27 -11.05 5.01 12.02
CA PHE A 27 -9.81 5.73 12.28
C PHE A 27 -9.91 7.21 11.89
N THR A 28 -10.49 7.53 10.73
CA THR A 28 -10.78 8.91 10.33
C THR A 28 -11.62 9.64 11.38
N ALA A 29 -12.64 9.00 11.95
CA ALA A 29 -13.49 9.61 12.98
C ALA A 29 -12.70 9.96 14.25
N ILE A 30 -11.74 9.13 14.66
CA ILE A 30 -10.87 9.41 15.83
C ILE A 30 -10.00 10.64 15.54
N VAL A 31 -9.36 10.67 14.37
CA VAL A 31 -8.51 11.81 13.97
C VAL A 31 -9.34 13.09 13.90
N ASP A 32 -10.52 13.05 13.27
CA ASP A 32 -11.46 14.16 13.20
C ASP A 32 -11.83 14.68 14.60
N SER A 33 -12.10 13.80 15.55
CA SER A 33 -12.44 14.18 16.92
C SER A 33 -11.29 14.90 17.62
N ILE A 34 -10.05 14.47 17.40
CA ILE A 34 -8.86 15.12 17.95
C ILE A 34 -8.66 16.49 17.30
N VAL A 35 -8.80 16.58 15.98
CA VAL A 35 -8.62 17.84 15.25
C VAL A 35 -9.68 18.85 15.67
N LYS A 36 -10.96 18.47 15.65
CA LYS A 36 -12.08 19.33 16.05
C LYS A 36 -12.01 19.71 17.53
N GLY A 37 -11.63 18.76 18.40
CA GLY A 37 -11.64 18.94 19.85
C GLY A 37 -10.43 19.71 20.40
N LEU A 38 -9.25 19.55 19.81
CA LEU A 38 -8.01 20.16 20.32
C LEU A 38 -7.41 21.17 19.36
N ILE A 39 -7.29 20.84 18.07
CA ILE A 39 -6.55 21.69 17.13
C ILE A 39 -7.37 22.90 16.70
N THR A 40 -8.61 22.70 16.26
CA THR A 40 -9.49 23.79 15.84
C THR A 40 -9.57 24.89 16.89
N PRO A 41 -9.80 24.63 18.19
CA PRO A 41 -9.77 25.68 19.20
C PRO A 41 -8.37 26.29 19.40
N LEU A 42 -7.28 25.51 19.28
CA LEU A 42 -5.91 26.04 19.40
C LEU A 42 -5.58 27.07 18.32
N VAL A 43 -6.03 26.80 17.09
CA VAL A 43 -5.86 27.66 15.92
C VAL A 43 -6.82 28.84 15.97
N ALA A 44 -8.05 28.62 16.46
CA ALA A 44 -9.04 29.67 16.62
C ALA A 44 -8.67 30.67 17.73
N LEU A 45 -7.95 30.25 18.77
CA LEU A 45 -7.61 31.07 19.94
C LEU A 45 -6.84 32.36 19.61
N PRO A 46 -5.72 32.35 18.86
CA PRO A 46 -5.02 33.58 18.49
C PRO A 46 -5.86 34.48 17.57
N ILE A 47 -6.67 33.91 16.68
CA ILE A 47 -7.59 34.66 15.81
C ILE A 47 -8.65 35.36 16.66
N LYS A 48 -9.26 34.64 17.60
CA LYS A 48 -10.25 35.15 18.55
C LYS A 48 -9.67 36.28 19.41
N LEU A 49 -8.41 36.15 19.83
CA LEU A 49 -7.71 37.14 20.64
C LEU A 49 -7.37 38.40 19.82
N LEU A 50 -7.01 38.26 18.54
CA LEU A 50 -6.76 39.40 17.64
C LEU A 50 -8.05 40.12 17.21
N THR A 51 -9.16 39.40 17.02
CA THR A 51 -10.41 39.98 16.51
C THR A 51 -11.41 40.35 17.62
N GLY A 52 -11.21 39.91 18.87
CA GLY A 52 -12.05 40.27 20.02
C GLY A 52 -13.46 39.64 20.03
N ASN A 53 -13.78 38.80 19.06
CA ASN A 53 -15.10 38.18 18.90
C ASN A 53 -15.31 37.06 19.92
N LYS A 54 -16.39 37.11 20.70
CA LYS A 54 -16.64 36.20 21.84
C LYS A 54 -17.19 34.82 21.44
N ASP A 55 -17.64 34.64 20.20
CA ASP A 55 -18.49 33.49 19.85
C ASP A 55 -17.74 32.26 19.32
N GLY A 56 -16.41 32.30 19.20
CA GLY A 56 -15.64 31.12 18.76
C GLY A 56 -15.80 30.78 17.26
N GLU A 57 -16.66 31.49 16.55
CA GLU A 57 -16.62 31.58 15.10
C GLU A 57 -15.37 32.38 14.70
N ILE A 58 -14.68 31.91 13.66
CA ILE A 58 -13.51 32.56 13.04
C ILE A 58 -14.04 33.76 12.23
N LYS A 59 -14.79 34.68 12.87
CA LYS A 59 -15.29 35.93 12.28
C LYS A 59 -14.18 36.98 12.18
N GLY A 60 -13.03 36.60 11.63
CA GLY A 60 -11.90 37.50 11.39
C GLY A 60 -11.55 37.65 9.92
N LEU A 61 -12.12 36.79 9.06
CA LEU A 61 -11.80 36.74 7.64
C LEU A 61 -13.05 36.76 6.74
N SER A 62 -14.23 37.05 7.28
CA SER A 62 -15.44 37.25 6.49
C SER A 62 -15.48 38.68 5.97
N VAL A 63 -15.01 38.89 4.75
CA VAL A 63 -15.12 40.19 4.07
C VAL A 63 -16.47 40.25 3.37
N ALA A 64 -17.40 41.03 3.92
CA ALA A 64 -18.65 41.32 3.24
C ALA A 64 -18.39 42.35 2.15
N PHE A 65 -18.43 41.93 0.89
CA PHE A 65 -18.33 42.84 -0.25
C PHE A 65 -19.70 42.92 -0.91
N LYS A 66 -20.33 44.10 -0.84
CA LYS A 66 -21.59 44.41 -1.56
C LYS A 66 -22.75 43.44 -1.24
N GLY A 67 -22.88 43.01 0.02
CA GLY A 67 -23.95 42.12 0.49
C GLY A 67 -23.67 40.63 0.36
N VAL A 68 -22.52 40.25 -0.21
CA VAL A 68 -22.05 38.85 -0.26
C VAL A 68 -21.01 38.64 0.82
N VAL A 69 -21.29 37.72 1.74
CA VAL A 69 -20.38 37.31 2.82
C VAL A 69 -19.51 36.18 2.27
N PHE A 70 -18.19 36.38 2.28
CA PHE A 70 -17.24 35.33 1.92
C PHE A 70 -16.65 34.71 3.18
N ASP A 71 -17.10 33.50 3.52
CA ASP A 71 -16.65 32.73 4.68
C ASP A 71 -15.32 32.02 4.39
N PHE A 72 -14.22 32.78 4.37
CA PHE A 72 -12.87 32.23 4.21
C PHE A 72 -12.40 31.42 5.42
N ASP A 73 -13.13 31.50 6.53
CA ASP A 73 -12.80 30.81 7.75
C ASP A 73 -13.00 29.30 7.68
N ALA A 74 -14.12 28.86 7.14
CA ALA A 74 -14.42 27.45 6.95
C ALA A 74 -13.38 26.80 6.03
N ILE A 75 -12.92 27.54 5.02
CA ILE A 75 -11.89 27.10 4.07
C ILE A 75 -10.53 26.97 4.76
N ILE A 76 -10.08 27.98 5.52
CA ILE A 76 -8.82 27.93 6.27
C ILE A 76 -8.85 26.79 7.30
N SER A 77 -9.96 26.65 8.03
CA SER A 77 -10.16 25.58 9.02
C SER A 77 -10.09 24.20 8.37
N ALA A 78 -10.74 24.02 7.21
CA ALA A 78 -10.70 22.78 6.45
C ALA A 78 -9.30 22.44 5.95
N ILE A 79 -8.53 23.42 5.47
CA ILE A 79 -7.15 23.22 5.01
C ILE A 79 -6.24 22.80 6.17
N ILE A 80 -6.35 23.44 7.33
CA ILE A 80 -5.55 23.10 8.51
C ILE A 80 -5.92 21.70 9.02
N THR A 81 -7.22 21.39 9.06
CA THR A 81 -7.73 20.06 9.43
C THR A 81 -7.19 18.98 8.51
N PHE A 82 -7.19 19.24 7.20
CA PHE A 82 -6.65 18.33 6.19
C PHE A 82 -5.15 18.09 6.36
N LEU A 83 -4.36 19.16 6.54
CA LEU A 83 -2.91 19.07 6.75
C LEU A 83 -2.55 18.22 7.97
N ILE A 84 -3.26 18.42 9.09
CA ILE A 84 -2.99 17.68 10.32
C ILE A 84 -3.41 16.23 10.18
N THR A 85 -4.58 15.97 9.59
CA THR A 85 -5.05 14.61 9.31
C THR A 85 -4.03 13.88 8.42
N ALA A 86 -3.52 14.54 7.38
CA ALA A 86 -2.48 13.99 6.51
C ALA A 86 -1.19 13.64 7.27
N ILE A 87 -0.73 14.53 8.17
CA ILE A 87 0.46 14.27 9.00
C ILE A 87 0.23 13.08 9.95
N VAL A 88 -0.92 13.01 10.61
CA VAL A 88 -1.25 11.92 11.53
C VAL A 88 -1.30 10.57 10.80
N VAL A 89 -2.00 10.53 9.66
CA VAL A 89 -2.06 9.32 8.81
C VAL A 89 -0.66 8.95 8.32
N PHE A 90 0.15 9.92 7.89
CA PHE A 90 1.53 9.69 7.47
C PHE A 90 2.39 9.09 8.58
N LEU A 91 2.28 9.58 9.81
CA LEU A 91 3.02 9.03 10.96
C LEU A 91 2.64 7.58 11.24
N ILE A 92 1.36 7.23 11.09
CA ILE A 92 0.88 5.86 11.31
C ILE A 92 1.34 4.93 10.20
N VAL A 93 1.25 5.35 8.94
CA VAL A 93 1.78 4.57 7.81
C VAL A 93 3.30 4.40 7.96
N LYS A 94 4.01 5.45 8.38
CA LYS A 94 5.45 5.39 8.65
C LYS A 94 5.76 4.40 9.78
N ALA A 95 5.01 4.42 10.88
CA ALA A 95 5.18 3.50 11.99
C ALA A 95 4.90 2.05 11.55
N ALA A 96 3.83 1.82 10.80
CA ALA A 96 3.49 0.52 10.25
C ALA A 96 4.56 0.00 9.29
N ASN A 97 5.06 0.84 8.36
CA ASN A 97 6.13 0.48 7.44
C ASN A 97 7.45 0.21 8.18
N THR A 98 7.76 1.00 9.22
CA THR A 98 8.97 0.79 10.03
C THR A 98 8.91 -0.54 10.78
N ALA A 99 7.76 -0.87 11.37
CA ALA A 99 7.55 -2.14 12.07
C ALA A 99 7.64 -3.34 11.11
N ARG A 100 7.07 -3.22 9.90
CA ARG A 100 7.19 -4.25 8.85
C ARG A 100 8.64 -4.44 8.42
N ASN A 101 9.38 -3.36 8.15
CA ASN A 101 10.79 -3.44 7.81
C ASN A 101 11.67 -4.05 8.93
N MET A 102 11.29 -3.87 10.20
CA MET A 102 11.98 -4.54 11.30
C MET A 102 11.71 -6.05 11.31
N LEU A 103 10.47 -6.46 11.05
CA LEU A 103 10.10 -7.88 10.96
C LEU A 103 10.78 -8.58 9.77
N GLU A 104 10.78 -7.94 8.59
CA GLU A 104 11.44 -8.47 7.37
C GLU A 104 12.96 -8.58 7.53
N LYS A 105 13.58 -7.65 8.28
CA LYS A 105 15.01 -7.66 8.55
C LYS A 105 15.42 -8.74 9.57
N GLU A 106 14.52 -9.13 10.46
CA GLU A 106 14.73 -10.23 11.40
C GLU A 106 14.56 -11.60 10.70
N GLU A 107 13.75 -11.66 9.63
CA GLU A 107 13.61 -12.80 8.73
C GLU A 107 14.85 -13.05 7.84
N GLU A 108 15.67 -12.02 7.55
CA GLU A 108 16.94 -12.17 6.80
C GLU A 108 18.07 -12.82 7.63
N GLU A 109 17.99 -12.83 8.97
CA GLU A 109 18.96 -13.52 9.84
C GLU A 109 18.61 -14.99 10.10
N VAL A 110 17.41 -15.44 9.70
CA VAL A 110 17.05 -16.85 9.65
C VAL A 110 17.26 -17.31 8.21
N VAL A 111 18.26 -18.17 8.01
CA VAL A 111 18.61 -18.80 6.72
C VAL A 111 17.37 -18.96 5.83
N PRO A 112 17.36 -18.45 4.59
CA PRO A 112 16.16 -18.44 3.77
C PRO A 112 15.60 -19.86 3.68
N GLU A 113 14.41 -20.10 4.24
CA GLU A 113 13.58 -21.22 3.83
C GLU A 113 13.32 -20.99 2.35
N VAL A 114 14.07 -21.70 1.52
CA VAL A 114 13.84 -21.74 0.08
C VAL A 114 12.39 -22.16 -0.08
N ASP A 115 11.55 -21.26 -0.57
CA ASP A 115 10.19 -21.60 -0.98
C ASP A 115 10.27 -22.90 -1.79
N PRO A 116 9.57 -23.99 -1.41
CA PRO A 116 9.66 -25.27 -2.10
C PRO A 116 9.42 -25.12 -3.61
N THR A 117 8.65 -24.10 -4.01
CA THR A 117 8.47 -23.71 -5.42
C THR A 117 9.79 -23.30 -6.09
N GLN A 118 10.64 -22.51 -5.42
CA GLN A 118 11.95 -22.10 -5.94
C GLN A 118 12.92 -23.28 -6.04
N GLU A 119 12.85 -24.23 -5.11
CA GLU A 119 13.65 -25.46 -5.18
C GLU A 119 13.23 -26.32 -6.39
N TYR A 120 11.93 -26.55 -6.57
CA TYR A 120 11.42 -27.25 -7.75
C TYR A 120 11.77 -26.55 -9.07
N LEU A 121 11.69 -25.21 -9.12
CA LEU A 121 12.07 -24.46 -10.32
C LEU A 121 13.57 -24.59 -10.64
N LYS A 122 14.42 -24.65 -9.61
CA LYS A 122 15.86 -24.88 -9.78
C LYS A 122 16.15 -26.28 -10.31
N GLU A 123 15.50 -27.30 -9.73
CA GLU A 123 15.60 -28.68 -10.20
C GLU A 123 15.12 -28.83 -11.64
N ILE A 124 13.97 -28.25 -12.00
CA ILE A 124 13.44 -28.27 -13.37
C ILE A 124 14.41 -27.61 -14.35
N ARG A 125 14.99 -26.45 -13.99
CA ARG A 125 15.99 -25.76 -14.82
C ARG A 125 17.22 -26.64 -15.06
N ASP A 126 17.71 -27.30 -14.01
CA ASP A 126 18.91 -28.12 -14.08
C ASP A 126 18.65 -29.39 -14.91
N LEU A 127 17.47 -30.02 -14.76
CA LEU A 127 17.03 -31.16 -15.59
C LEU A 127 16.87 -30.79 -17.06
N LEU A 128 16.30 -29.61 -17.37
CA LEU A 128 16.18 -29.11 -18.75
C LEU A 128 17.54 -28.79 -19.37
N ALA A 129 18.47 -28.23 -18.59
CA ALA A 129 19.82 -27.96 -19.06
C ALA A 129 20.55 -29.26 -19.42
N VAL A 130 20.37 -30.33 -18.64
CA VAL A 130 20.91 -31.66 -18.94
C VAL A 130 20.24 -32.25 -20.19
N GLN A 131 18.91 -32.20 -20.30
CA GLN A 131 18.18 -32.71 -21.47
C GLN A 131 18.62 -32.03 -22.77
N ASN A 132 18.78 -30.70 -22.76
CA ASN A 132 19.26 -29.95 -23.92
C ASN A 132 20.69 -30.32 -24.34
N GLN A 133 21.56 -30.71 -23.38
CA GLN A 133 22.90 -31.19 -23.69
C GLN A 133 22.91 -32.60 -24.29
N VAL A 134 22.03 -33.49 -23.79
CA VAL A 134 21.86 -34.84 -24.36
C VAL A 134 21.32 -34.76 -25.79
N ALA A 135 20.29 -33.94 -26.02
CA ALA A 135 19.74 -33.71 -27.36
C ALA A 135 20.78 -33.17 -28.35
N LYS A 136 21.68 -32.27 -27.89
CA LYS A 136 22.76 -31.73 -28.72
C LYS A 136 23.87 -32.75 -29.03
N THR A 137 24.01 -33.78 -28.19
CA THR A 137 25.03 -34.83 -28.37
C THR A 137 24.55 -35.92 -29.33
N GLU A 138 23.24 -36.19 -29.37
CA GLU A 138 22.64 -37.18 -30.26
C GLU A 138 22.48 -36.69 -31.72
N GLU A 139 22.48 -35.37 -31.97
CA GLU A 139 22.42 -34.80 -33.33
C GLU A 139 23.77 -34.75 -34.08
N THR A 140 24.88 -35.27 -33.53
CA THR A 140 26.12 -35.42 -34.32
C THR A 140 26.09 -36.77 -35.03
N PRO A 141 25.84 -36.82 -36.36
CA PRO A 141 25.68 -38.09 -37.05
C PRO A 141 27.00 -38.84 -37.06
N THR A 142 26.94 -40.07 -36.57
CA THR A 142 27.87 -41.16 -36.85
C THR A 142 28.09 -41.25 -38.37
N ALA A 143 29.20 -40.72 -38.86
CA ALA A 143 29.75 -41.08 -40.15
C ALA A 143 30.48 -42.42 -39.99
N THR A 144 29.76 -43.53 -40.13
CA THR A 144 30.34 -44.79 -40.57
C THR A 144 29.79 -45.13 -41.96
N GLN A 145 30.67 -45.17 -42.95
CA GLN A 145 30.59 -46.20 -43.97
C GLN A 145 31.89 -47.01 -43.94
N PRO A 146 31.81 -48.35 -43.83
CA PRO A 146 32.94 -49.24 -43.97
C PRO A 146 33.10 -49.70 -45.45
N SER A 147 34.32 -50.15 -45.72
CA SER A 147 34.72 -51.21 -46.67
C SER A 147 34.67 -50.99 -48.19
N ASP A 148 35.77 -51.48 -48.79
CA ASP A 148 35.98 -51.92 -50.18
C ASP A 148 36.32 -50.80 -51.19
N GLU A 149 37.31 -50.92 -52.07
CA GLU A 149 37.81 -52.11 -52.74
C GLU A 149 39.20 -51.81 -53.35
N LYS A 150 40.06 -52.83 -53.39
CA LYS A 150 41.22 -52.90 -54.28
C LYS A 150 40.84 -52.48 -55.71
N ASN A 151 41.72 -51.77 -56.41
CA ASN A 151 42.38 -52.22 -57.64
C ASN A 151 42.86 -51.03 -58.50
N LEU A 152 44.11 -51.18 -58.95
CA LEU A 152 44.74 -50.68 -60.18
C LEU A 152 44.84 -49.17 -60.44
#